data_AF-A0A6C8Y2U8-F1
#
_entry.id   AF-A0A6C8Y2U8-F1
#
_cell.length_a   1.000
_cell.length_b   1.000
_cell.length_c   1.000
_cell.angle_alpha   90.00
_cell.angle_beta   90.00
_cell.angle_gamma   90.00
#
_symmetry.space_group_name_H-M   'P 1'
#
loop_
_entity.id
_entity.type
_entity.pdbx_description
1 polymer ?
#
loop_
_entity_poly.entity_id
_entity_poly.type
_entity_poly.pdbx_seq_one_letter_code
_entity_poly.pdbx_strand_id
1 'polypeptide(L)'
;MRLLHKEWFRKTHYPIRFNRKTQMVHIYKVSGEILSVPWGYIFFAPAQSVGVTKEWGIDGHILADDGETVVDTFSLAVSLTAGKKLLGEYWEFIRCYMEEDCVADLADIVTLCPPVENRKEGYIFGLQYLLKMDSRLEWIFLPIMFPLDLLASIGRYIAMQTSKIPQWSQEVLDACQPYPDDPINVSAANNPEHLWRYVLANEKREEYETRHARQTAANERIKTKLDARYGKQTI
;
A
#
# COMPACT_ATOMS: atom_id res chain seq x y z
N MET A 1 13.41 1.95 27.80
CA MET A 1 12.18 1.13 27.70
C MET A 1 11.10 1.74 26.78
N ARG A 2 10.80 3.05 26.85
CA ARG A 2 9.70 3.69 26.08
C ARG A 2 9.82 3.65 24.54
N LEU A 3 11.03 3.58 23.97
CA LEU A 3 11.27 3.46 22.52
C LEU A 3 11.05 2.03 22.00
N LEU A 4 11.42 1.00 22.77
CA LEU A 4 11.23 -0.40 22.37
C LEU A 4 9.74 -0.75 22.20
N HIS A 5 8.87 -0.20 23.05
CA HIS A 5 7.42 -0.38 22.92
C HIS A 5 6.78 0.43 21.77
N LYS A 6 7.51 1.30 21.07
CA LYS A 6 6.97 2.00 19.89
C LYS A 6 7.03 1.09 18.66
N GLU A 7 8.15 0.39 18.48
CA GLU A 7 8.39 -0.46 17.31
C GLU A 7 8.13 -1.96 17.57
N TRP A 8 8.36 -2.44 18.79
CA TRP A 8 8.25 -3.85 19.18
C TRP A 8 7.04 -4.09 20.09
N PHE A 9 6.58 -5.34 20.14
CA PHE A 9 5.41 -5.77 20.94
C PHE A 9 4.09 -5.05 20.56
N ARG A 10 3.91 -4.73 19.27
CA ARG A 10 2.75 -4.03 18.71
C ARG A 10 1.97 -4.92 17.75
N LYS A 11 1.30 -4.33 16.77
CA LYS A 11 0.81 -5.04 15.60
C LYS A 11 1.90 -5.07 14.52
N THR A 12 1.91 -6.12 13.73
CA THR A 12 2.86 -6.27 12.60
C THR A 12 2.63 -5.21 11.52
N HIS A 13 1.38 -4.78 11.35
CA HIS A 13 0.95 -3.74 10.42
C HIS A 13 -0.44 -3.21 10.85
N TYR A 14 -0.86 -2.09 10.25
CA TYR A 14 -2.15 -1.44 10.50
C TYR A 14 -2.93 -1.36 9.17
N PRO A 15 -3.62 -2.45 8.79
CA PRO A 15 -4.22 -2.57 7.46
C PRO A 15 -5.48 -1.71 7.31
N ILE A 16 -5.77 -1.36 6.06
CA ILE A 16 -7.01 -0.73 5.63
C ILE A 16 -7.61 -1.62 4.54
N ARG A 17 -8.91 -1.94 4.66
CA ARG A 17 -9.67 -2.66 3.63
C ARG A 17 -10.62 -1.69 2.94
N PHE A 18 -10.45 -1.56 1.62
CA PHE A 18 -11.35 -0.84 0.75
C PHE A 18 -12.34 -1.84 0.14
N ASN A 19 -13.62 -1.71 0.47
CA ASN A 19 -14.69 -2.54 -0.07
C ASN A 19 -15.47 -1.76 -1.13
N ARG A 20 -15.09 -1.93 -2.40
CA ARG A 20 -15.74 -1.23 -3.51
C ARG A 20 -17.20 -1.63 -3.72
N LYS A 21 -17.61 -2.83 -3.30
CA LYS A 21 -18.98 -3.32 -3.49
C LYS A 21 -19.95 -2.63 -2.54
N THR A 22 -19.57 -2.52 -1.27
CA THR A 22 -20.39 -1.86 -0.24
C THR A 22 -20.07 -0.37 -0.08
N GLN A 23 -19.04 0.13 -0.79
CA GLN A 23 -18.51 1.49 -0.64
C GLN A 23 -18.11 1.79 0.82
N MET A 24 -17.52 0.81 1.50
CA MET A 24 -17.05 0.94 2.89
C MET A 24 -15.52 0.85 2.96
N VAL A 25 -14.94 1.59 3.90
CA VAL A 25 -13.53 1.51 4.27
C VAL A 25 -13.42 1.04 5.72
N HIS A 26 -12.70 -0.05 5.93
CA HIS A 26 -12.43 -0.60 7.26
C HIS A 26 -10.99 -0.33 7.64
N ILE A 27 -10.77 0.38 8.75
CA ILE A 27 -9.47 0.82 9.23
C ILE A 27 -9.13 0.09 10.53
N TYR A 28 -7.96 -0.55 10.58
CA TYR A 28 -7.41 -1.12 11.80
C TYR A 28 -6.48 -0.11 12.48
N LYS A 29 -6.94 0.54 13.55
CA LYS A 29 -6.21 1.64 14.20
C LYS A 29 -5.04 1.13 15.05
N VAL A 30 -4.11 2.04 15.35
CA VAL A 30 -2.97 1.77 16.26
C VAL A 30 -3.42 1.40 17.68
N SER A 31 -4.59 1.90 18.10
CA SER A 31 -5.25 1.51 19.36
C SER A 31 -5.69 0.03 19.37
N GLY A 32 -5.81 -0.61 18.20
CA GLY A 32 -6.42 -1.93 18.03
C GLY A 32 -7.93 -1.88 17.74
N GLU A 33 -8.52 -0.68 17.74
CA GLU A 33 -9.90 -0.44 17.33
C GLU A 33 -10.09 -0.63 15.83
N ILE A 34 -11.27 -1.09 15.42
CA ILE A 34 -11.67 -1.20 14.03
C ILE A 34 -12.73 -0.13 13.77
N LEU A 35 -12.43 0.78 12.85
CA LEU A 35 -13.35 1.80 12.39
C LEU A 35 -13.86 1.41 11.00
N SER A 36 -15.18 1.49 10.77
CA SER A 36 -15.78 1.25 9.46
C SER A 36 -16.54 2.50 9.03
N VAL A 37 -16.18 3.08 7.88
CA VAL A 37 -16.73 4.36 7.42
C VAL A 37 -17.14 4.23 5.95
N PRO A 38 -18.30 4.78 5.53
CA PRO A 38 -18.62 4.89 4.12
C PRO A 38 -17.57 5.72 3.36
N TRP A 39 -17.16 5.28 2.18
CA TRP A 39 -16.16 5.94 1.33
C TRP A 39 -16.44 7.43 1.13
N GLY A 40 -17.69 7.78 0.80
CA GLY A 40 -18.10 9.16 0.56
C GLY A 40 -18.12 10.07 1.80
N TYR A 41 -17.89 9.52 2.99
CA TYR A 41 -17.81 10.28 4.25
C TYR A 41 -16.37 10.57 4.68
N ILE A 42 -15.38 10.15 3.89
CA ILE A 42 -13.97 10.34 4.18
C ILE A 42 -13.42 11.45 3.30
N PHE A 43 -12.88 12.50 3.93
CA PHE A 43 -12.20 13.57 3.23
C PHE A 43 -10.70 13.27 3.15
N PHE A 44 -10.19 12.98 1.94
CA PHE A 44 -8.78 12.68 1.74
C PHE A 44 -7.97 13.94 1.41
N ALA A 45 -6.86 14.14 2.12
CA ALA A 45 -5.98 15.28 1.93
C ALA A 45 -4.50 14.87 1.96
N PRO A 46 -3.63 15.54 1.18
CA PRO A 46 -2.18 15.37 1.30
C PRO A 46 -1.71 15.80 2.70
N ALA A 47 -0.96 14.92 3.36
CA ALA A 47 -0.38 15.16 4.67
C ALA A 47 1.15 15.25 4.57
N GLN A 48 1.78 16.02 5.45
CA GLN A 48 3.23 16.12 5.55
C GLN A 48 3.69 15.63 6.92
N SER A 49 4.68 14.74 6.96
CA SER A 49 5.25 14.23 8.20
C SER A 49 5.97 15.34 8.97
N VAL A 50 5.88 15.25 10.30
CA VAL A 50 6.63 16.11 11.23
C VAL A 50 7.89 15.35 11.63
N GLY A 51 8.92 15.44 10.80
CA GLY A 51 10.20 14.76 10.99
C GLY A 51 11.38 15.54 10.44
N VAL A 52 12.61 15.05 10.70
CA VAL A 52 13.85 15.64 10.15
C VAL A 52 13.82 15.60 8.62
N THR A 53 13.33 14.49 8.07
CA THR A 53 13.02 14.37 6.65
C THR A 53 11.53 14.59 6.45
N LYS A 54 11.18 15.52 5.57
CA LYS A 54 9.77 15.77 5.20
C LYS A 54 9.32 14.69 4.25
N GLU A 55 8.28 13.96 4.64
CA GLU A 55 7.63 12.95 3.82
C GLU A 55 6.20 13.40 3.53
N TRP A 56 5.73 13.11 2.33
CA TRP A 56 4.36 13.37 1.92
C TRP A 56 3.55 12.07 1.95
N GLY A 57 2.38 12.11 2.55
CA GLY A 57 1.40 11.03 2.58
C GLY A 57 -0.01 11.53 2.25
N ILE A 58 -1.00 10.67 2.45
CA ILE A 58 -2.42 11.03 2.30
C ILE A 58 -3.12 10.61 3.59
N ASP A 59 -3.80 11.55 4.21
CA ASP A 59 -4.66 11.30 5.37
C ASP A 59 -6.13 11.28 4.92
N GLY A 60 -6.89 10.35 5.48
CA GLY A 60 -8.34 10.33 5.43
C GLY A 60 -8.91 10.90 6.73
N HIS A 61 -9.70 11.97 6.61
CA HIS A 61 -10.33 12.67 7.72
C HIS A 61 -11.82 12.32 7.78
N ILE A 62 -12.29 11.95 8.97
CA ILE A 62 -13.72 11.84 9.26
C ILE A 62 -14.15 13.15 9.91
N LEU A 63 -15.18 13.78 9.35
CA LEU A 63 -15.68 15.07 9.80
C LEU A 63 -16.92 14.89 10.68
N ALA A 64 -17.15 15.83 11.60
CA ALA A 64 -18.41 15.97 12.32
C ALA A 64 -19.52 16.44 11.36
N ASP A 65 -20.76 16.49 11.87
CA ASP A 65 -21.94 16.95 11.13
C ASP A 65 -21.82 18.41 10.65
N ASP A 66 -20.93 19.21 11.26
CA ASP A 66 -20.64 20.59 10.82
C ASP A 66 -19.83 20.66 9.51
N GLY A 67 -19.25 19.54 9.05
CA GLY A 67 -18.42 19.48 7.85
C GLY A 67 -17.07 20.19 7.96
N GLU A 68 -16.68 20.67 9.15
CA GLU A 68 -15.45 21.44 9.37
C GLU A 68 -14.55 20.80 10.43
N THR A 69 -15.15 20.21 11.48
CA THR A 69 -14.42 19.64 12.60
C THR A 69 -13.99 18.21 12.29
N VAL A 70 -12.67 17.97 12.27
CA VAL A 70 -12.11 16.61 12.14
C VAL A 70 -12.30 15.85 13.46
N VAL A 71 -13.08 14.77 13.43
CA VAL A 71 -13.33 13.91 14.61
C VAL A 71 -12.39 12.71 14.67
N ASP A 72 -11.88 12.25 13.52
CA ASP A 72 -10.92 11.16 13.45
C ASP A 72 -10.07 11.27 12.19
N THR A 73 -8.90 10.64 12.20
CA THR A 73 -7.95 10.66 11.08
C THR A 73 -7.18 9.34 11.01
N PHE A 74 -6.97 8.87 9.79
CA PHE A 74 -6.07 7.76 9.50
C PHE A 74 -5.18 8.10 8.31
N SER A 75 -3.99 7.52 8.26
CA SER A 75 -3.06 7.73 7.15
C SER A 75 -3.06 6.52 6.22
N LEU A 76 -3.06 6.78 4.91
CA LEU A 76 -2.82 5.75 3.91
C LEU A 76 -1.36 5.29 3.95
N ALA A 77 -1.11 4.04 3.54
CA ALA A 77 0.22 3.43 3.54
C ALA A 77 1.11 3.93 2.38
N VAL A 78 1.21 5.25 2.23
CA VAL A 78 2.07 5.94 1.26
C VAL A 78 2.88 7.00 1.99
N SER A 79 4.20 6.94 1.83
CA SER A 79 5.13 7.94 2.32
C SER A 79 6.18 8.20 1.26
N LEU A 80 6.23 9.43 0.75
CA LEU A 80 7.09 9.81 -0.38
C LEU A 80 7.99 10.97 0.00
N THR A 81 9.29 10.74 -0.07
CA THR A 81 10.34 11.77 0.06
C THR A 81 10.53 12.55 -1.24
N ALA A 82 10.21 11.95 -2.40
CA ALA A 82 10.35 12.53 -3.73
C ALA A 82 9.29 13.60 -4.10
N GLY A 83 8.36 13.91 -3.18
CA GLY A 83 7.47 15.06 -3.29
C GLY A 83 6.00 14.75 -3.63
N LYS A 84 5.13 15.75 -3.38
CA LYS A 84 3.66 15.65 -3.43
C LYS A 84 3.09 15.15 -4.77
N LYS A 85 3.76 15.38 -5.90
CA LYS A 85 3.23 15.05 -7.24
C LYS A 85 2.95 13.55 -7.40
N LEU A 86 3.79 12.70 -6.80
CA LEU A 86 3.67 11.25 -6.88
C LEU A 86 2.51 10.69 -6.03
N LEU A 87 1.94 11.49 -5.12
CA LEU A 87 0.74 11.09 -4.38
C LEU A 87 -0.48 10.94 -5.29
N GLY A 88 -0.51 11.68 -6.41
CA GLY A 88 -1.65 11.63 -7.34
C GLY A 88 -1.86 10.24 -7.94
N GLU A 89 -0.78 9.55 -8.31
CA GLU A 89 -0.86 8.20 -8.89
C GLU A 89 -1.36 7.18 -7.85
N TYR A 90 -0.85 7.26 -6.62
CA TYR A 90 -1.28 6.40 -5.53
C TYR A 90 -2.76 6.65 -5.15
N TRP A 91 -3.16 7.92 -5.09
CA TRP A 91 -4.55 8.31 -4.86
C TRP A 91 -5.47 7.79 -5.97
N GLU A 92 -5.10 8.01 -7.23
CA GLU A 92 -5.91 7.58 -8.37
C GLU A 92 -6.06 6.06 -8.43
N PHE A 93 -5.06 5.29 -8.00
CA PHE A 93 -5.22 3.83 -7.85
C PHE A 93 -6.37 3.47 -6.90
N ILE A 94 -6.41 4.07 -5.70
CA ILE A 94 -7.44 3.79 -4.69
C ILE A 94 -8.80 4.32 -5.13
N ARG A 95 -8.86 5.56 -5.63
CA ARG A 95 -10.09 6.18 -6.14
C ARG A 95 -10.66 5.37 -7.29
N CYS A 96 -9.85 4.98 -8.27
CA CYS A 96 -10.29 4.13 -9.38
C CYS A 96 -10.81 2.77 -8.90
N TYR A 97 -10.13 2.15 -7.93
CA TYR A 97 -10.60 0.89 -7.37
C TYR A 97 -11.99 1.01 -6.73
N MET A 98 -12.26 2.12 -6.04
CA MET A 98 -13.55 2.39 -5.39
C MET A 98 -14.65 2.82 -6.35
N GLU A 99 -14.35 3.65 -7.36
CA GLU A 99 -15.36 4.40 -8.11
C GLU A 99 -15.51 4.00 -9.58
N GLU A 100 -14.51 3.30 -10.12
CA GLU A 100 -14.40 3.03 -11.57
C GLU A 100 -14.53 1.53 -11.87
N ASP A 101 -14.89 1.25 -13.13
CA ASP A 101 -14.95 -0.11 -13.66
C ASP A 101 -13.66 -0.47 -14.41
N CYS A 102 -12.56 -0.53 -13.64
CA CYS A 102 -11.22 -0.83 -14.16
C CYS A 102 -10.40 -1.74 -13.24
N VAL A 103 -11.05 -2.52 -12.36
CA VAL A 103 -10.37 -3.39 -11.39
C VAL A 103 -9.41 -4.38 -12.07
N ALA A 104 -9.80 -4.92 -13.23
CA ALA A 104 -8.93 -5.82 -14.01
C ALA A 104 -7.66 -5.12 -14.50
N ASP A 105 -7.78 -3.86 -14.94
CA ASP A 105 -6.64 -3.06 -15.37
C ASP A 105 -5.76 -2.66 -14.18
N LEU A 106 -6.35 -2.33 -13.03
CA LEU A 106 -5.61 -2.02 -11.80
C LEU A 106 -4.80 -3.23 -11.31
N ALA A 107 -5.34 -4.43 -11.44
CA ALA A 107 -4.65 -5.66 -11.08
C ALA A 107 -3.34 -5.86 -11.87
N ASP A 108 -3.32 -5.50 -13.16
CA ASP A 108 -2.12 -5.58 -14.01
C ASP A 108 -0.99 -4.63 -13.58
N ILE A 109 -1.33 -3.55 -12.87
CA ILE A 109 -0.37 -2.56 -12.35
C ILE A 109 0.39 -3.11 -11.14
N VAL A 110 -0.25 -3.96 -10.32
CA VAL A 110 0.35 -4.47 -9.09
C VAL A 110 1.50 -5.42 -9.41
N THR A 111 2.67 -5.14 -8.84
CA THR A 111 3.87 -5.99 -9.02
C THR A 111 4.19 -6.83 -7.79
N LEU A 112 3.97 -6.27 -6.59
CA LEU A 112 4.38 -6.87 -5.34
C LEU A 112 3.29 -6.67 -4.28
N CYS A 113 2.84 -7.78 -3.70
CA CYS A 113 1.99 -7.81 -2.52
C CYS A 113 2.79 -8.36 -1.34
N PRO A 114 3.08 -7.55 -0.31
CA PRO A 114 3.73 -8.06 0.89
C PRO A 114 2.92 -9.23 1.50
N PRO A 115 3.58 -10.34 1.87
CA PRO A 115 2.89 -11.54 2.32
C PRO A 115 2.49 -11.44 3.80
N VAL A 116 1.60 -10.50 4.12
CA VAL A 116 1.24 -10.12 5.50
C VAL A 116 -0.23 -10.32 5.86
N GLU A 117 -1.08 -10.71 4.91
CA GLU A 117 -2.54 -10.80 5.10
C GLU A 117 -2.93 -11.72 6.27
N ASN A 118 -2.36 -12.92 6.33
CA ASN A 118 -2.67 -13.93 7.32
C ASN A 118 -1.44 -14.47 8.06
N ARG A 119 -0.28 -13.82 7.89
CA ARG A 119 0.99 -14.26 8.47
C ARG A 119 1.90 -13.08 8.78
N LYS A 120 2.91 -13.34 9.60
CA LYS A 120 4.04 -12.41 9.76
C LYS A 120 4.91 -12.48 8.51
N GLU A 121 5.47 -11.36 8.07
CA GLU A 121 6.49 -11.41 7.03
C GLU A 121 7.67 -12.28 7.48
N GLY A 122 8.26 -13.03 6.54
CA GLY A 122 9.44 -13.84 6.81
C GLY A 122 10.71 -12.98 6.79
N TYR A 123 11.78 -13.46 7.45
CA TYR A 123 13.07 -12.76 7.51
C TYR A 123 13.60 -12.39 6.11
N ILE A 124 13.59 -13.37 5.19
CA ILE A 124 14.11 -13.17 3.82
C ILE A 124 13.30 -12.11 3.07
N PHE A 125 11.97 -12.11 3.21
CA PHE A 125 11.14 -11.07 2.59
C PHE A 125 11.45 -9.70 3.20
N GLY A 126 11.53 -9.59 4.53
CA GLY A 126 11.84 -8.33 5.21
C GLY A 126 13.22 -7.78 4.82
N LEU A 127 14.24 -8.64 4.70
CA LEU A 127 15.57 -8.27 4.23
C LEU A 127 15.54 -7.80 2.78
N GLN A 128 14.87 -8.55 1.89
CA GLN A 128 14.70 -8.13 0.50
C GLN A 128 13.98 -6.78 0.41
N TYR A 129 12.89 -6.60 1.16
CA TYR A 129 12.13 -5.36 1.15
C TYR A 129 12.95 -4.14 1.60
N LEU A 130 13.86 -4.31 2.57
CA LEU A 130 14.81 -3.26 2.98
C LEU A 130 15.85 -2.95 1.89
N LEU A 131 16.30 -3.98 1.17
CA LEU A 131 17.27 -3.86 0.08
C LEU A 131 16.64 -3.46 -1.27
N LYS A 132 15.35 -3.07 -1.29
CA LYS A 132 14.66 -2.73 -2.54
C LYS A 132 15.34 -1.53 -3.20
N MET A 133 15.65 -1.69 -4.48
CA MET A 133 16.22 -0.67 -5.35
C MET A 133 15.24 -0.31 -6.45
N ASP A 134 15.22 0.96 -6.85
CA ASP A 134 14.43 1.41 -7.98
C ASP A 134 15.23 1.37 -9.30
N SER A 135 16.57 1.36 -9.21
CA SER A 135 17.46 1.32 -10.37
C SER A 135 18.79 0.59 -10.13
N ARG A 136 19.44 0.13 -11.21
CA ARG A 136 20.80 -0.46 -11.14
C ARG A 136 21.88 0.54 -10.71
N LEU A 137 21.61 1.85 -10.81
CA LEU A 137 22.56 2.87 -10.36
C LEU A 137 22.78 2.79 -8.83
N GLU A 138 21.75 2.38 -8.08
CA GLU A 138 21.81 2.25 -6.63
C GLU A 138 22.74 1.13 -6.15
N TRP A 139 23.15 0.22 -7.05
CA TRP A 139 24.15 -0.82 -6.73
C TRP A 139 25.48 -0.24 -6.26
N ILE A 140 25.82 0.98 -6.69
CA ILE A 140 27.04 1.67 -6.25
C ILE A 140 27.01 1.97 -4.75
N PHE A 141 25.81 2.20 -4.19
CA PHE A 141 25.63 2.48 -2.76
C PHE A 141 25.45 1.21 -1.91
N LEU A 142 25.16 0.07 -2.55
CA LEU A 142 24.91 -1.20 -1.84
C LEU A 142 26.02 -1.59 -0.86
N PRO A 143 27.33 -1.53 -1.18
CA PRO A 143 28.37 -1.90 -0.20
C PRO A 143 28.35 -1.05 1.08
N ILE A 144 27.88 0.20 1.00
CA ILE A 144 27.80 1.13 2.12
C ILE A 144 26.50 0.92 2.90
N MET A 145 25.37 0.75 2.21
CA MET A 145 24.06 0.59 2.84
C MET A 145 23.82 -0.82 3.38
N PHE A 146 24.38 -1.86 2.74
CA PHE A 146 24.13 -3.25 3.09
C PHE A 146 24.40 -3.60 4.57
N PRO A 147 25.50 -3.15 5.21
CA PRO A 147 25.68 -3.38 6.65
C PRO A 147 24.58 -2.72 7.52
N LEU A 148 24.10 -1.54 7.13
CA LEU A 148 23.01 -0.83 7.82
C LEU A 148 21.68 -1.55 7.62
N ASP A 149 21.38 -1.98 6.39
CA ASP A 149 20.17 -2.72 6.06
C ASP A 149 20.14 -4.09 6.73
N LEU A 150 21.29 -4.77 6.81
CA LEU A 150 21.41 -6.03 7.54
C LEU A 150 21.14 -5.84 9.03
N LEU A 151 21.68 -4.78 9.65
CA LEU A 151 21.38 -4.44 11.04
C LEU A 151 19.89 -4.10 11.23
N ALA A 152 19.31 -3.29 10.33
CA ALA A 152 17.89 -2.96 10.34
C ALA A 152 17.00 -4.21 10.18
N SER A 153 17.42 -5.17 9.37
CA SER A 153 16.70 -6.43 9.14
C SER A 153 16.56 -7.28 10.41
N ILE A 154 17.58 -7.27 11.28
CA ILE A 154 17.52 -7.95 12.58
C ILE A 154 16.47 -7.27 13.47
N GLY A 155 16.50 -5.94 13.55
CA GLY A 155 15.52 -5.16 14.33
C GLY A 155 14.09 -5.37 13.83
N ARG A 156 13.90 -5.36 12.51
CA ARG A 156 12.61 -5.64 11.84
C ARG A 156 12.14 -7.07 12.13
N TYR A 157 13.03 -8.05 12.08
CA TYR A 157 12.69 -9.44 12.40
C TYR A 157 12.23 -9.60 13.85
N ILE A 158 12.94 -8.98 14.81
CA ILE A 158 12.53 -8.96 16.21
C ILE A 158 11.16 -8.29 16.37
N ALA A 159 10.92 -7.17 15.67
CA ALA A 159 9.62 -6.50 15.67
C ALA A 159 8.51 -7.44 15.21
N MET A 160 8.73 -8.20 14.13
CA MET A 160 7.76 -9.18 13.64
C MET A 160 7.54 -10.32 14.63
N GLN A 161 8.61 -10.89 15.21
CA GLN A 161 8.48 -11.98 16.18
C GLN A 161 7.73 -11.57 17.45
N THR A 162 7.99 -10.36 17.95
CA THR A 162 7.38 -9.85 19.19
C THR A 162 5.97 -9.27 18.99
N SER A 163 5.62 -8.85 17.79
CA SER A 163 4.32 -8.24 17.47
C SER A 163 3.24 -9.27 17.13
N LYS A 164 1.98 -8.85 17.18
CA LYS A 164 0.79 -9.67 16.87
C LYS A 164 0.24 -9.32 15.49
N ILE A 165 -0.37 -10.30 14.81
CA ILE A 165 -1.10 -10.04 13.56
C ILE A 165 -2.38 -9.24 13.92
N PRO A 166 -2.76 -8.19 13.17
CA PRO A 166 -4.06 -7.54 13.33
C PRO A 166 -5.20 -8.54 13.08
N GLN A 167 -6.32 -8.38 13.77
CA GLN A 167 -7.46 -9.31 13.69
C GLN A 167 -8.71 -8.51 13.41
N TRP A 168 -9.35 -8.77 12.27
CA TRP A 168 -10.61 -8.13 11.90
C TRP A 168 -11.77 -8.70 12.72
N SER A 169 -12.82 -7.89 12.93
CA SER A 169 -14.09 -8.39 13.46
C SER A 169 -14.75 -9.33 12.44
N GLN A 170 -15.62 -10.23 12.92
CA GLN A 170 -16.32 -11.15 12.03
C GLN A 170 -17.15 -10.41 10.97
N GLU A 171 -17.78 -9.29 11.34
CA GLU A 171 -18.51 -8.43 10.43
C GLU A 171 -17.64 -7.94 9.25
N VAL A 172 -16.42 -7.48 9.51
CA VAL A 172 -15.50 -7.04 8.46
C VAL A 172 -15.00 -8.22 7.62
N LEU A 173 -14.78 -9.39 8.25
CA LEU A 173 -14.41 -10.60 7.53
C LEU A 173 -15.53 -11.01 6.56
N ASP A 174 -16.78 -11.03 7.01
CA ASP A 174 -17.94 -11.44 6.22
C ASP A 174 -18.20 -10.44 5.08
N ALA A 175 -18.11 -9.14 5.36
CA ALA A 175 -18.30 -8.08 4.36
C ALA A 175 -17.23 -8.09 3.27
N CYS A 176 -16.01 -8.54 3.58
CA CYS A 176 -14.84 -8.49 2.69
C CYS A 176 -14.42 -9.85 2.15
N GLN A 177 -15.27 -10.88 2.20
CA GLN A 177 -14.94 -12.16 1.58
C GLN A 177 -14.82 -11.99 0.05
N PRO A 178 -13.68 -12.36 -0.56
CA PRO A 178 -13.59 -12.48 -2.01
C PRO A 178 -14.63 -13.46 -2.52
N TYR A 179 -15.13 -13.24 -3.74
CA TYR A 179 -15.99 -14.24 -4.38
C TYR A 179 -15.12 -15.47 -4.70
N PRO A 180 -15.60 -16.71 -4.47
CA PRO A 180 -14.81 -17.91 -4.75
C PRO A 180 -14.29 -17.97 -6.19
N ASP A 181 -15.07 -17.46 -7.14
CA ASP A 181 -14.75 -17.42 -8.57
C ASP A 181 -14.41 -16.00 -9.05
N ASP A 182 -13.89 -15.12 -8.18
CA ASP A 182 -13.46 -13.79 -8.60
C ASP A 182 -12.30 -13.92 -9.61
N PRO A 183 -12.49 -13.47 -10.88
CA PRO A 183 -11.44 -13.58 -11.89
C PRO A 183 -10.22 -12.71 -11.54
N ILE A 184 -10.36 -11.77 -10.61
CA ILE A 184 -9.30 -10.87 -10.18
C ILE A 184 -8.91 -11.20 -8.74
N ASN A 185 -7.87 -12.03 -8.61
CA ASN A 185 -7.27 -12.37 -7.33
C ASN A 185 -5.76 -12.10 -7.37
N VAL A 186 -5.38 -10.94 -6.85
CA VAL A 186 -3.97 -10.54 -6.72
C VAL A 186 -3.59 -10.55 -5.25
N SER A 187 -2.62 -11.38 -4.92
CA SER A 187 -2.11 -11.59 -3.57
C SER A 187 -0.61 -11.85 -3.60
N ALA A 188 -0.02 -12.10 -2.43
CA ALA A 188 1.37 -12.50 -2.35
C ALA A 188 1.70 -13.82 -3.08
N ALA A 189 0.69 -14.64 -3.41
CA ALA A 189 0.86 -15.84 -4.23
C ALA A 189 1.20 -15.51 -5.69
N ASN A 190 0.88 -14.28 -6.15
CA ASN A 190 1.15 -13.80 -7.50
C ASN A 190 2.51 -13.07 -7.61
N ASN A 191 3.26 -12.95 -6.51
CA ASN A 191 4.57 -12.29 -6.52
C ASN A 191 5.55 -13.02 -7.43
N PRO A 192 6.55 -12.32 -8.01
CA PRO A 192 7.58 -12.96 -8.81
C PRO A 192 8.29 -14.09 -8.05
N GLU A 193 8.47 -15.25 -8.70
CA GLU A 193 9.14 -16.42 -8.11
C GLU A 193 10.55 -16.06 -7.62
N HIS A 194 11.28 -15.27 -8.41
CA HIS A 194 12.60 -14.75 -8.06
C HIS A 194 12.50 -13.31 -7.58
N LEU A 195 11.75 -13.07 -6.50
CA LEU A 195 11.52 -11.72 -5.95
C LEU A 195 12.80 -10.88 -5.78
N TRP A 196 13.91 -11.50 -5.38
CA TRP A 196 15.20 -10.83 -5.24
C TRP A 196 15.69 -10.14 -6.53
N ARG A 197 15.35 -10.67 -7.72
CA ARG A 197 15.69 -10.03 -8.99
C ARG A 197 14.93 -8.74 -9.18
N TYR A 198 13.63 -8.74 -8.88
CA TYR A 198 12.81 -7.52 -8.90
C TYR A 198 13.33 -6.50 -7.88
N VAL A 199 13.50 -6.94 -6.64
CA VAL A 199 13.94 -6.11 -5.51
C VAL A 199 15.30 -5.46 -5.75
N LEU A 200 16.27 -6.19 -6.30
CA LEU A 200 17.62 -5.67 -6.55
C LEU A 200 17.77 -5.04 -7.94
N ALA A 201 16.69 -4.68 -8.64
CA ALA A 201 16.73 -4.14 -10.01
C ALA A 201 17.55 -5.01 -10.99
N ASN A 202 17.50 -6.33 -10.79
CA ASN A 202 18.27 -7.36 -11.50
C ASN A 202 17.39 -8.39 -12.22
N GLU A 203 16.18 -8.01 -12.60
CA GLU A 203 15.35 -8.77 -13.54
C GLU A 203 16.07 -8.95 -14.87
N LYS A 204 15.77 -10.05 -15.57
CA LYS A 204 16.17 -10.16 -16.97
C LYS A 204 15.46 -9.07 -17.76
N ARG A 205 16.11 -8.58 -18.81
CA ARG A 205 15.56 -7.49 -19.64
C ARG A 205 14.16 -7.84 -20.19
N GLU A 206 13.97 -9.06 -20.67
CA GLU A 206 12.68 -9.54 -21.18
C GLU A 206 11.57 -9.57 -20.12
N GLU A 207 11.90 -10.03 -18.90
CA GLU A 207 10.98 -10.03 -17.75
C GLU A 207 10.54 -8.60 -17.40
N TYR A 208 11.52 -7.68 -17.35
CA TYR A 208 11.26 -6.25 -17.12
C TYR A 208 10.40 -5.63 -18.23
N GLU A 209 10.76 -5.84 -19.50
CA GLU A 209 10.05 -5.26 -20.65
C GLU A 209 8.61 -5.78 -20.73
N THR A 210 8.40 -7.07 -20.46
CA THR A 210 7.05 -7.68 -20.41
C THR A 210 6.21 -7.06 -19.31
N ARG A 211 6.75 -6.93 -18.10
CA ARG A 211 6.05 -6.30 -16.96
C ARG A 211 5.76 -4.83 -17.26
N HIS A 212 6.74 -4.09 -17.75
CA HIS A 212 6.60 -2.68 -18.09
C HIS A 212 5.52 -2.49 -19.16
N ALA A 213 5.55 -3.25 -20.25
CA ALA A 213 4.54 -3.19 -21.32
C ALA A 213 3.13 -3.49 -20.80
N ARG A 214 2.98 -4.51 -19.93
CA ARG A 214 1.70 -4.84 -19.28
C ARG A 214 1.17 -3.65 -18.46
N GLN A 215 2.01 -3.05 -17.62
CA GLN A 215 1.64 -1.92 -16.77
C GLN A 215 1.32 -0.66 -17.58
N THR A 216 2.12 -0.35 -18.61
CA THR A 216 1.87 0.77 -19.52
C THR A 216 0.53 0.60 -20.24
N ALA A 217 0.27 -0.57 -20.82
CA ALA A 217 -0.98 -0.84 -21.51
C ALA A 217 -2.20 -0.75 -20.57
N ALA A 218 -2.08 -1.24 -19.33
CA ALA A 218 -3.14 -1.11 -18.33
C ALA A 218 -3.43 0.36 -17.98
N ASN A 219 -2.38 1.15 -17.74
CA ASN A 219 -2.50 2.59 -17.48
C ASN A 219 -3.15 3.34 -18.67
N GLU A 220 -2.79 3.01 -19.91
CA GLU A 220 -3.41 3.59 -21.10
C GLU A 220 -4.91 3.26 -21.21
N ARG A 221 -5.30 2.02 -20.91
CA ARG A 221 -6.72 1.62 -20.88
C ARG A 221 -7.51 2.35 -19.79
N ILE A 222 -6.95 2.46 -18.58
CA ILE A 222 -7.56 3.23 -17.48
C ILE A 222 -7.72 4.69 -17.91
N LYS A 223 -6.65 5.31 -18.40
CA LYS A 223 -6.68 6.70 -18.86
C LYS A 223 -7.76 6.92 -19.93
N THR A 224 -7.84 6.04 -20.92
CA THR A 224 -8.86 6.12 -21.97
C THR A 224 -10.28 6.04 -21.40
N LYS A 225 -10.53 5.14 -20.43
CA LYS A 225 -11.83 5.04 -19.73
C LYS A 225 -12.17 6.33 -18.97
N LEU A 226 -11.21 6.89 -18.25
CA LEU A 226 -11.38 8.14 -17.49
C LEU A 226 -11.63 9.33 -18.42
N ASP A 227 -10.86 9.46 -19.51
CA ASP A 227 -11.03 10.51 -20.52
C ASP A 227 -12.41 10.41 -21.19
N ALA A 228 -12.92 9.20 -21.44
CA ALA A 228 -14.27 9.01 -21.98
C ALA A 228 -15.37 9.41 -20.98
N ARG A 229 -15.18 9.12 -19.68
CA ARG A 229 -16.15 9.40 -18.62
C ARG A 229 -16.18 10.88 -18.22
N TYR A 230 -15.02 11.51 -18.08
CA TYR A 230 -14.85 12.84 -17.52
C TYR A 230 -14.38 13.89 -18.54
N GLY A 231 -13.72 13.50 -19.62
CA GLY A 231 -13.13 14.41 -20.61
C GLY A 231 -14.13 15.19 -21.47
N LYS A 232 -15.43 14.93 -21.34
CA LYS A 232 -16.51 15.75 -21.94
C LYS A 232 -17.10 16.78 -20.98
N GLN A 233 -16.69 16.81 -19.71
CA GLN A 233 -17.06 17.87 -18.76
C GLN A 233 -16.11 19.05 -18.93
N THR A 234 -16.29 19.81 -20.01
CA THR A 234 -15.73 21.16 -20.14
C THR A 234 -16.92 22.10 -20.28
N ILE A 235 -17.28 22.77 -19.18
CA ILE A 235 -17.96 24.07 -19.20
C ILE A 235 -16.93 25.07 -18.70
#